data_AF-A0A1Y4WBY4-F1
#
_entry.id   AF-A0A1Y4WBY4-F1
#
_cell.length_a   1.000
_cell.length_b   1.000
_cell.length_c   1.000
_cell.angle_alpha   90.00
_cell.angle_beta   90.00
_cell.angle_gamma   90.00
#
_symmetry.space_group_name_H-M   'P 1'
#
loop_
_entity.id
_entity.type
_entity.pdbx_description
1 polymer ?
#
loop_
_entity_poly.entity_id
_entity_poly.type
_entity_poly.pdbx_seq_one_letter_code
_entity_poly.pdbx_strand_id
1 'polypeptide(L)'
;MVRSIYEQYLSGASLRMIKDRLETEQIPNVTGGSQWTITAIRSILTNEKYCGDVLLQKTYISDCISRKVIRNTGQLPMYLVQNHHEGIVERKTFDAVQAEMARRSAGKSPSKKNAPTGMTSYASKYALSERLVCGECGTLYRRCTWSKQGRKRVVWRCVSLLDCGTKYCHNSPTLDEEPLQKAILAAINSVMSQKSTLIRQITSAMEMELAPVPGESMSLADIERRLGELNDQTRELVAESARVEDATACTAQLRAIMNEAAILKEKRALIEEQRQSNAQAVRRIEDAAAAMAQASTHISEWDEALIRQLVDTVKVNSAEKITVFLRGGVQVEQGMI
;
A
#
# COMPACT_ATOMS: atom_id res chain seq x y z
N MET A 1 8.27 9.67 -16.86
CA MET A 1 9.51 9.76 -16.06
C MET A 1 9.24 10.16 -14.61
N VAL A 2 8.73 11.36 -14.32
CA VAL A 2 8.53 11.84 -12.93
C VAL A 2 7.70 10.88 -12.07
N ARG A 3 6.55 10.40 -12.56
CA ARG A 3 5.70 9.43 -11.85
C ARG A 3 6.48 8.18 -11.41
N SER A 4 7.30 7.62 -12.30
CA SER A 4 8.16 6.46 -12.02
C SER A 4 9.22 6.73 -10.93
N ILE A 5 9.77 7.95 -10.86
CA ILE A 5 10.70 8.34 -9.78
C ILE A 5 9.99 8.32 -8.42
N TYR A 6 8.74 8.80 -8.35
CA TYR A 6 7.93 8.75 -7.13
C TYR A 6 7.61 7.31 -6.71
N GLU A 7 7.13 6.49 -7.65
CA GLU A 7 6.82 5.08 -7.41
C GLU A 7 8.03 4.29 -6.92
N GLN A 8 9.20 4.47 -7.53
CA GLN A 8 10.43 3.80 -7.11
C GLN A 8 10.90 4.26 -5.74
N TYR A 9 10.78 5.55 -5.45
CA TYR A 9 11.15 6.04 -4.13
C TYR A 9 10.27 5.42 -3.04
N LEU A 10 8.94 5.34 -3.29
CA LEU A 10 7.96 4.71 -2.42
C LEU A 10 8.14 3.20 -2.31
N SER A 11 8.57 2.51 -3.38
CA SER A 11 8.91 1.09 -3.34
C SER A 11 10.20 0.79 -2.58
N GLY A 12 10.90 1.82 -2.10
CA GLY A 12 12.06 1.69 -1.23
C GLY A 12 13.41 2.00 -1.89
N ALA A 13 13.42 2.43 -3.16
CA ALA A 13 14.64 2.79 -3.85
C ALA A 13 15.31 4.02 -3.23
N SER A 14 16.64 4.03 -3.27
CA SER A 14 17.43 5.18 -2.86
C SER A 14 17.54 6.25 -3.93
N LEU A 15 17.84 7.49 -3.55
CA LEU A 15 18.19 8.52 -4.54
C LEU A 15 19.38 8.13 -5.43
N ARG A 16 20.32 7.31 -4.91
CA ARG A 16 21.45 6.77 -5.70
C ARG A 16 21.01 5.67 -6.65
N MET A 17 20.14 4.76 -6.22
CA MET A 17 19.60 3.69 -7.06
C MET A 17 18.76 4.27 -8.19
N ILE A 18 17.94 5.28 -7.89
CA ILE A 18 17.17 6.02 -8.88
C ILE A 18 18.12 6.70 -9.87
N LYS A 19 19.19 7.37 -9.39
CA LYS A 19 20.24 7.95 -10.24
C LYS A 19 20.85 6.89 -11.17
N ASP A 20 21.39 5.82 -10.59
CA ASP A 20 22.12 4.81 -11.35
C ASP A 20 21.22 4.16 -12.41
N ARG A 21 19.93 3.93 -12.08
CA ARG A 21 18.93 3.45 -13.04
C ARG A 21 18.68 4.47 -14.17
N LEU A 22 18.41 5.74 -13.84
CA LEU A 22 18.18 6.79 -14.84
C LEU A 22 19.36 6.92 -15.80
N GLU A 23 20.60 6.80 -15.29
CA GLU A 23 21.82 6.84 -16.10
C GLU A 23 22.00 5.56 -16.94
N THR A 24 21.67 4.39 -16.39
CA THR A 24 21.73 3.10 -17.10
C THR A 24 20.73 3.06 -18.25
N GLU A 25 19.52 3.58 -18.03
CA GLU A 25 18.48 3.72 -19.04
C GLU A 25 18.74 4.89 -20.02
N GLN A 26 19.85 5.61 -19.88
CA GLN A 26 20.24 6.77 -20.70
C GLN A 26 19.16 7.87 -20.76
N ILE A 27 18.39 8.05 -19.68
CA ILE A 27 17.37 9.09 -19.61
C ILE A 27 18.07 10.45 -19.42
N PRO A 28 17.87 11.41 -20.33
CA PRO A 28 18.51 12.72 -20.23
C PRO A 28 17.98 13.51 -19.04
N ASN A 29 18.87 14.24 -18.37
CA ASN A 29 18.54 15.19 -17.32
C ASN A 29 17.90 16.46 -17.91
N VAL A 30 17.52 17.41 -17.04
CA VAL A 30 16.84 18.66 -17.44
C VAL A 30 17.68 19.52 -18.41
N THR A 31 19.01 19.39 -18.40
CA THR A 31 19.93 20.09 -19.31
C THR A 31 20.33 19.25 -20.52
N GLY A 32 19.69 18.09 -20.76
CA GLY A 32 20.00 17.17 -21.85
C GLY A 32 21.24 16.31 -21.64
N GLY A 33 21.87 16.37 -20.46
CA GLY A 33 23.04 15.56 -20.11
C GLY A 33 22.67 14.17 -19.59
N SER A 34 23.61 13.22 -19.68
CA SER A 34 23.42 11.84 -19.21
C SER A 34 23.70 11.65 -17.71
N GLN A 35 24.27 12.64 -17.02
CA GLN A 35 24.67 12.55 -15.61
C GLN A 35 23.60 13.15 -14.69
N TRP A 36 23.12 12.37 -13.73
CA TRP A 36 22.11 12.79 -12.77
C TRP A 36 22.73 13.12 -11.42
N THR A 37 22.33 14.25 -10.81
CA THR A 37 22.74 14.57 -9.45
C THR A 37 21.67 14.16 -8.45
N ILE A 38 22.11 13.71 -7.26
CA ILE A 38 21.20 13.37 -6.14
C ILE A 38 20.31 14.57 -5.78
N THR A 39 20.87 15.78 -5.85
CA THR A 39 20.15 17.03 -5.57
C THR A 39 19.03 17.27 -6.58
N ALA A 40 19.26 17.00 -7.88
CA ALA A 40 18.22 17.11 -8.90
C ALA A 40 17.07 16.13 -8.64
N ILE A 41 17.37 14.86 -8.37
CA ILE A 41 16.32 13.85 -8.06
C ILE A 41 15.55 14.24 -6.80
N ARG A 42 16.25 14.69 -5.74
CA ARG A 42 15.60 15.19 -4.53
C ARG A 42 14.68 16.37 -4.85
N SER A 43 15.13 17.31 -5.67
CA SER A 43 14.33 18.48 -6.06
C SER A 43 13.04 18.07 -6.77
N ILE A 44 13.06 17.00 -7.58
CA ILE A 44 11.86 16.46 -8.23
C ILE A 44 10.87 15.92 -7.20
N LEU A 45 11.37 15.16 -6.22
CA LEU A 45 10.55 14.55 -5.19
C LEU A 45 10.00 15.56 -4.15
N THR A 46 10.62 16.73 -3.98
CA THR A 46 10.20 17.74 -2.99
C THR A 46 9.45 18.93 -3.58
N ASN A 47 9.39 19.05 -4.90
CA ASN A 47 8.81 20.22 -5.56
C ASN A 47 7.28 20.10 -5.60
N GLU A 48 6.61 20.98 -4.86
CA GLU A 48 5.17 21.03 -4.68
C GLU A 48 4.41 21.26 -6.01
N LYS A 49 5.08 21.80 -7.03
CA LYS A 49 4.50 21.93 -8.36
C LYS A 49 4.07 20.60 -8.95
N TYR A 50 4.75 19.50 -8.62
CA TYR A 50 4.37 18.20 -9.14
C TYR A 50 3.03 17.69 -8.59
N CYS A 51 2.55 18.16 -7.44
CA CYS A 51 1.20 17.88 -6.95
C CYS A 51 0.17 18.98 -7.27
N GLY A 52 0.55 19.97 -8.09
CA GLY A 52 -0.33 21.06 -8.51
C GLY A 52 -0.23 22.33 -7.66
N ASP A 53 0.64 22.36 -6.65
CA ASP A 53 0.77 23.50 -5.73
C ASP A 53 1.84 24.49 -6.19
N VAL A 54 1.72 25.74 -5.72
CA VAL A 54 2.74 26.77 -5.95
C VAL A 54 3.02 27.51 -4.65
N LEU A 55 4.24 27.41 -4.15
CA LEU A 55 4.71 28.24 -3.04
C LEU A 55 5.42 29.48 -3.59
N LEU A 56 4.82 30.64 -3.34
CA LEU A 56 5.32 31.95 -3.74
C LEU A 56 6.29 32.52 -2.69
N GLN A 57 7.11 33.47 -3.11
CA GLN A 57 8.05 34.20 -2.24
C GLN A 57 9.09 33.31 -1.52
N LYS A 58 9.55 32.25 -2.20
CA LYS A 58 10.68 31.40 -1.73
C LYS A 58 12.01 32.17 -1.63
N THR A 59 12.11 33.31 -2.29
CA THR A 59 13.26 34.22 -2.24
C THR A 59 12.77 35.67 -2.16
N TYR A 60 13.61 36.56 -1.66
CA TYR A 60 13.36 38.00 -1.63
C TYR A 60 14.67 38.77 -1.82
N ILE A 61 14.56 40.05 -2.18
CA ILE A 61 15.72 40.95 -2.32
C ILE A 61 15.99 41.58 -0.96
N SER A 62 17.18 41.39 -0.39
CA SER A 62 17.50 41.88 0.96
C SER A 62 17.76 43.37 1.01
N ASP A 63 18.27 43.94 -0.06
CA ASP A 63 18.61 45.34 -0.18
C ASP A 63 18.41 45.80 -1.63
N CYS A 64 17.72 46.92 -1.79
CA CYS A 64 17.35 47.49 -3.08
C CYS A 64 18.56 47.96 -3.91
N ILE A 65 19.68 48.26 -3.25
CA ILE A 65 20.92 48.70 -3.89
C ILE A 65 21.73 47.50 -4.37
N SER A 66 22.03 46.55 -3.48
CA SER A 66 22.81 45.35 -3.85
C SER A 66 22.05 44.34 -4.72
N ARG A 67 20.70 44.44 -4.79
CA ARG A 67 19.80 43.50 -5.49
C ARG A 67 20.08 42.03 -5.17
N LYS A 68 20.62 41.76 -3.98
CA LYS A 68 21.01 40.43 -3.57
C LYS A 68 19.76 39.60 -3.28
N VAL A 69 19.56 38.54 -4.05
CA VAL A 69 18.45 37.59 -3.87
C VAL A 69 18.83 36.60 -2.78
N ILE A 70 18.05 36.55 -1.71
CA ILE A 70 18.23 35.66 -0.57
C ILE A 70 17.04 34.71 -0.48
N ARG A 71 17.29 33.47 -0.05
CA ARG A 71 16.23 32.51 0.22
C ARG A 71 15.42 32.94 1.44
N ASN A 72 14.10 32.91 1.30
CA ASN A 72 13.19 33.16 2.40
C ASN A 72 13.13 31.92 3.30
N THR A 73 13.58 32.07 4.54
CA THR A 73 13.52 31.05 5.60
C THR A 73 12.56 31.46 6.72
N GLY A 74 11.66 32.40 6.45
CA GLY A 74 10.71 32.96 7.42
C GLY A 74 10.85 34.46 7.68
N GLN A 75 11.75 35.16 6.95
CA GLN A 75 11.88 36.61 7.07
C GLN A 75 10.68 37.36 6.49
N LEU A 76 10.03 36.79 5.48
CA LEU A 76 8.80 37.32 4.87
C LEU A 76 7.74 36.23 4.80
N PRO A 77 6.43 36.56 4.78
CA PRO A 77 5.40 35.55 4.55
C PRO A 77 5.64 34.83 3.22
N MET A 78 5.35 33.53 3.20
CA MET A 78 5.29 32.74 1.97
C MET A 78 3.84 32.33 1.74
N TYR A 79 3.37 32.40 0.50
CA TYR A 79 1.99 32.13 0.14
C TYR A 79 1.91 30.81 -0.61
N LEU A 80 1.22 29.82 -0.04
CA LEU A 80 0.96 28.54 -0.71
C LEU A 80 -0.38 28.61 -1.42
N VAL A 81 -0.36 28.49 -2.75
CA VAL A 81 -1.57 28.34 -3.56
C VAL A 81 -1.74 26.85 -3.86
N GLN A 82 -2.81 26.27 -3.32
CA GLN A 82 -3.12 24.86 -3.54
C GLN A 82 -3.87 24.65 -4.85
N ASN A 83 -3.59 23.53 -5.54
CA ASN A 83 -4.26 23.13 -6.78
C ASN A 83 -4.26 24.24 -7.86
N HIS A 84 -3.15 24.97 -7.97
CA HIS A 84 -2.96 26.02 -8.96
C HIS A 84 -2.99 25.48 -10.39
N HIS A 85 -2.52 24.25 -10.61
CA HIS A 85 -2.51 23.58 -11.92
C HIS A 85 -2.66 22.07 -11.75
N GLU A 86 -2.90 21.37 -12.85
CA GLU A 86 -2.93 19.91 -12.86
C GLU A 86 -1.53 19.36 -12.50
N GLY A 87 -1.46 18.64 -11.37
CA GLY A 87 -0.24 18.01 -10.91
C GLY A 87 0.16 16.82 -11.78
N ILE A 88 1.47 16.61 -11.96
CA ILE A 88 2.00 15.41 -12.61
C ILE A 88 1.82 14.16 -11.71
N VAL A 89 1.76 14.33 -10.39
CA VAL A 89 1.50 13.26 -9.43
C VAL A 89 0.29 13.62 -8.57
N GLU A 90 -0.46 12.61 -8.14
CA GLU A 90 -1.53 12.82 -7.19
C GLU A 90 -0.99 13.32 -5.85
N ARG A 91 -1.77 14.17 -5.17
CA ARG A 91 -1.43 14.71 -3.85
C ARG A 91 -1.08 13.61 -2.85
N LYS A 92 -1.87 12.54 -2.81
CA LYS A 92 -1.64 11.39 -1.92
C LYS A 92 -0.25 10.77 -2.13
N THR A 93 0.19 10.62 -3.38
CA THR A 93 1.52 10.09 -3.72
C THR A 93 2.62 11.06 -3.31
N PHE A 94 2.41 12.37 -3.51
CA PHE A 94 3.36 13.39 -3.07
C PHE A 94 3.55 13.40 -1.56
N ASP A 95 2.44 13.40 -0.81
CA ASP A 95 2.43 13.41 0.65
C ASP A 95 3.08 12.14 1.21
N ALA A 96 2.82 10.97 0.61
CA ALA A 96 3.47 9.71 0.96
C ALA A 96 5.00 9.80 0.79
N VAL A 97 5.48 10.43 -0.28
CA VAL A 97 6.92 10.65 -0.49
C VAL A 97 7.50 11.58 0.57
N GLN A 98 6.79 12.67 0.91
CA GLN A 98 7.27 13.59 1.96
C GLN A 98 7.35 12.88 3.32
N ALA A 99 6.33 12.09 3.67
CA ALA A 99 6.32 11.28 4.88
C ALA A 99 7.48 10.27 4.90
N GLU A 100 7.73 9.58 3.80
CA GLU A 100 8.85 8.64 3.67
C GLU A 100 10.22 9.34 3.74
N MET A 101 10.35 10.54 3.16
CA MET A 101 11.55 11.37 3.32
C MET A 101 11.77 11.77 4.78
N ALA A 102 10.72 12.20 5.48
CA ALA A 102 10.79 12.53 6.89
C ALA A 102 11.20 11.31 7.72
N ARG A 103 10.58 10.14 7.48
CA ARG A 103 10.93 8.86 8.13
C ARG A 103 12.41 8.50 7.94
N ARG A 104 12.92 8.53 6.71
CA ARG A 104 14.34 8.26 6.40
C ARG A 104 15.29 9.30 7.02
N SER A 105 14.82 10.54 7.21
CA SER A 105 15.61 11.58 7.86
C SER A 105 15.69 11.40 9.38
N ALA A 106 14.62 10.90 10.00
CA ALA A 106 14.54 10.66 11.44
C ALA A 106 15.39 9.47 11.91
N GLY A 107 15.56 8.44 11.06
CA GLY A 107 16.41 7.27 11.35
C GLY A 107 17.93 7.50 11.30
N LYS A 108 18.38 8.74 11.09
CA LYS A 108 19.81 9.07 11.03
C LYS A 108 20.42 9.03 12.42
N SER A 109 21.44 8.17 12.61
CA SER A 109 22.26 8.19 13.83
C SER A 109 22.89 9.59 14.03
N PRO A 110 22.90 10.14 15.26
CA PRO A 110 23.53 11.43 15.58
C PRO A 110 25.05 11.46 15.38
N SER A 111 25.67 10.33 15.06
CA SER A 111 27.12 10.17 15.03
C SER A 111 27.78 10.92 13.87
N LYS A 112 28.37 12.06 14.20
CA LYS A 112 29.15 12.93 13.27
C LYS A 112 30.50 12.33 12.84
N LYS A 113 30.97 11.24 13.47
CA LYS A 113 32.37 10.77 13.36
C LYS A 113 32.77 10.29 11.96
N ASN A 114 31.82 9.81 11.14
CA ASN A 114 32.13 9.25 9.81
C ASN A 114 31.47 10.00 8.63
N ALA A 115 30.78 11.13 8.88
CA ALA A 115 30.23 11.98 7.84
C ALA A 115 30.02 13.42 8.35
N PRO A 116 30.84 14.40 7.94
CA PRO A 116 30.66 15.82 8.32
C PRO A 116 29.27 16.39 7.94
N THR A 117 28.55 15.72 7.04
CA THR A 117 27.26 16.14 6.48
C THR A 117 26.05 15.36 7.03
N GLY A 118 26.22 14.43 7.99
CA GLY A 118 25.09 13.66 8.56
C GLY A 118 24.31 12.81 7.53
N MET A 119 24.89 12.55 6.36
CA MET A 119 24.29 11.75 5.29
C MET A 119 25.02 10.40 5.14
N THR A 120 24.93 9.52 6.14
CA THR A 120 25.29 8.11 5.92
C THR A 120 24.14 7.40 5.20
N SER A 121 24.05 7.61 3.88
CA SER A 121 23.03 7.05 3.00
C SER A 121 23.26 5.55 2.68
N TYR A 122 23.56 4.73 3.69
CA TYR A 122 23.57 3.27 3.55
C TYR A 122 22.19 2.64 3.82
N ALA A 123 21.34 3.40 4.52
CA ALA A 123 19.91 3.17 4.75
C ALA A 123 19.16 2.50 3.60
N SER A 124 19.55 2.84 2.38
CA SER A 124 18.76 2.56 1.21
C SER A 124 19.32 1.43 0.35
N LYS A 125 20.56 0.97 0.60
CA LYS A 125 21.15 -0.16 -0.15
C LYS A 125 20.70 -1.50 0.43
N TYR A 126 20.77 -1.65 1.76
CA TYR A 126 20.43 -2.89 2.46
C TYR A 126 19.18 -2.66 3.32
N ALA A 127 18.15 -3.50 3.17
CA ALA A 127 16.84 -3.38 3.79
C ALA A 127 16.92 -3.27 5.31
N LEU A 128 17.89 -3.95 5.94
CA LEU A 128 18.08 -3.97 7.39
C LEU A 128 18.69 -2.68 7.97
N SER A 129 19.27 -1.81 7.15
CA SER A 129 20.02 -0.62 7.63
C SER A 129 19.18 0.39 8.42
N GLU A 130 17.86 0.40 8.22
CA GLU A 130 16.90 1.24 8.96
C GLU A 130 15.85 0.43 9.72
N ARG A 131 15.99 -0.90 9.74
CA ARG A 131 14.97 -1.81 10.29
C ARG A 131 15.50 -2.64 11.44
N LEU A 132 16.81 -2.88 11.50
CA LEU A 132 17.42 -3.70 12.55
C LEU A 132 17.74 -2.85 13.79
N VAL A 133 17.00 -3.09 14.87
CA VAL A 133 17.01 -2.33 16.12
C VAL A 133 17.54 -3.19 17.26
N CYS A 134 18.38 -2.60 18.11
CA CYS A 134 18.87 -3.24 19.32
C CYS A 134 17.77 -3.35 20.38
N GLY A 135 17.53 -4.55 20.90
CA GLY A 135 16.56 -4.78 21.96
C GLY A 135 16.98 -4.26 23.34
N GLU A 136 18.28 -4.02 23.55
CA GLU A 136 18.82 -3.48 24.80
C GLU A 136 18.72 -1.95 24.86
N CYS A 137 19.33 -1.25 23.89
CA CYS A 137 19.43 0.21 23.92
C CYS A 137 18.51 0.94 22.93
N GLY A 138 17.75 0.22 22.09
CA GLY A 138 16.84 0.81 21.11
C GLY A 138 17.51 1.47 19.90
N THR A 139 18.84 1.54 19.84
CA THR A 139 19.54 2.12 18.68
C THR A 139 19.66 1.12 17.53
N LEU A 140 19.84 1.64 16.31
CA LEU A 140 19.99 0.82 15.11
C LEU A 140 21.28 -0.01 15.14
N TYR A 141 21.26 -1.13 14.41
CA TYR A 141 22.44 -1.87 14.03
C TYR A 141 23.05 -1.29 12.74
N ARG A 142 24.37 -1.34 12.64
CA ARG A 142 25.15 -0.95 11.47
C ARG A 142 25.81 -2.17 10.84
N ARG A 143 25.63 -2.33 9.53
CA ARG A 143 26.35 -3.31 8.72
C ARG A 143 27.84 -2.94 8.66
N CYS A 144 28.69 -3.86 9.06
CA CYS A 144 30.14 -3.75 9.05
C CYS A 144 30.72 -4.87 8.20
N THR A 145 31.77 -4.57 7.44
CA THR A 145 32.52 -5.60 6.69
C THR A 145 33.86 -5.80 7.37
N TRP A 146 34.09 -7.01 7.86
CA TRP A 146 35.37 -7.43 8.42
C TRP A 146 36.15 -8.17 7.35
N SER A 147 37.43 -7.83 7.19
CA SER A 147 38.33 -8.51 6.28
C SER A 147 39.47 -9.13 7.08
N LYS A 148 39.70 -10.43 6.88
CA LYS A 148 40.83 -11.16 7.48
C LYS A 148 41.37 -12.12 6.43
N GLN A 149 42.68 -12.03 6.13
CA GLN A 149 43.38 -12.89 5.17
C GLN A 149 42.63 -13.05 3.83
N GLY A 150 42.19 -11.93 3.24
CA GLY A 150 41.46 -11.91 1.96
C GLY A 150 39.99 -12.34 2.03
N ARG A 151 39.53 -12.97 3.12
CA ARG A 151 38.11 -13.33 3.32
C ARG A 151 37.35 -12.12 3.89
N LYS A 152 36.21 -11.81 3.28
CA LYS A 152 35.29 -10.75 3.74
C LYS A 152 34.09 -11.41 4.45
N ARG A 153 33.82 -10.99 5.68
CA ARG A 153 32.66 -11.39 6.49
C ARG A 153 31.84 -10.15 6.78
N VAL A 154 30.52 -10.27 6.65
CA VAL A 154 29.61 -9.17 6.94
C VAL A 154 28.91 -9.44 8.26
N VAL A 155 28.98 -8.46 9.14
CA VAL A 155 28.35 -8.52 10.46
C VAL A 155 27.54 -7.27 10.72
N TRP A 156 26.52 -7.40 11.56
CA TRP A 156 25.69 -6.30 12.05
C TRP A 156 26.01 -6.05 13.51
N ARG A 157 26.28 -4.79 13.87
CA ARG A 157 26.62 -4.39 15.25
C ARG A 157 25.83 -3.17 15.69
N CYS A 158 25.39 -3.16 16.94
CA CYS A 158 24.71 -2.01 17.54
C CYS A 158 25.57 -0.74 17.44
N VAL A 159 24.95 0.35 16.97
CA VAL A 159 25.61 1.64 16.77
C VAL A 159 26.10 2.23 18.10
N SER A 160 25.31 2.12 19.18
CA SER A 160 25.75 2.62 20.50
C SER A 160 27.01 1.91 20.98
N LEU A 161 27.09 0.60 20.80
CA LEU A 161 28.27 -0.17 21.17
C LEU A 161 29.49 0.18 20.28
N LEU A 162 29.27 0.41 18.99
CA LEU A 162 30.32 0.81 18.05
C LEU A 162 30.88 2.21 18.34
N ASP A 163 30.01 3.19 18.55
CA ASP A 163 30.40 4.61 18.56
C ASP A 163 30.69 5.12 19.98
N CYS A 164 30.04 4.52 20.99
CA CYS A 164 30.09 4.94 22.39
C CYS A 164 30.60 3.83 23.34
N GLY A 165 31.00 2.66 22.81
CA GLY A 165 31.41 1.53 23.63
C GLY A 165 30.29 1.02 24.54
N THR A 166 30.66 0.43 25.66
CA THR A 166 29.71 -0.15 26.63
C THR A 166 29.00 0.88 27.50
N LYS A 167 29.00 2.17 27.15
CA LYS A 167 28.42 3.22 27.99
C LYS A 167 26.88 3.19 28.01
N TYR A 168 26.25 2.86 26.88
CA TYR A 168 24.79 2.89 26.71
C TYR A 168 24.21 1.53 26.32
N CYS A 169 25.06 0.54 26.06
CA CYS A 169 24.69 -0.77 25.57
C CYS A 169 25.82 -1.74 25.90
N HIS A 170 25.56 -2.75 26.70
CA HIS A 170 26.57 -3.62 27.30
C HIS A 170 26.64 -4.98 26.62
N ASN A 171 25.48 -5.55 26.28
CA ASN A 171 25.33 -6.97 25.95
C ASN A 171 24.85 -7.22 24.52
N SER A 172 24.66 -6.16 23.73
CA SER A 172 24.17 -6.29 22.37
C SER A 172 25.10 -7.14 21.49
N PRO A 173 24.59 -8.23 20.88
CA PRO A 173 25.41 -9.18 20.16
C PRO A 173 25.87 -8.63 18.80
N THR A 174 26.95 -9.19 18.27
CA THR A 174 27.34 -9.04 16.87
C THR A 174 26.70 -10.17 16.08
N LEU A 175 25.94 -9.84 15.03
CA LEU A 175 25.18 -10.82 14.24
C LEU A 175 25.82 -11.02 12.87
N ASP A 176 25.89 -12.26 12.41
CA ASP A 176 26.22 -12.55 11.02
C ASP A 176 25.07 -12.25 10.09
N GLU A 177 25.38 -11.72 8.90
CA GLU A 177 24.34 -11.35 7.92
C GLU A 177 23.54 -12.57 7.44
N GLU A 178 24.20 -13.67 7.09
CA GLU A 178 23.52 -14.82 6.50
C GLU A 178 22.55 -15.54 7.46
N PRO A 179 22.91 -15.89 8.71
CA PRO A 179 21.97 -16.46 9.67
C PRO A 179 20.83 -15.51 10.01
N LEU A 180 21.12 -14.20 10.14
CA LEU A 180 20.10 -13.19 10.38
C LEU A 180 19.08 -13.12 9.23
N GLN A 181 19.54 -13.12 7.98
CA GLN A 181 18.66 -13.12 6.81
C GLN A 181 17.80 -14.39 6.76
N LYS A 182 18.39 -15.58 7.00
CA LYS A 182 17.65 -16.85 7.07
C LYS A 182 16.59 -16.84 8.15
N ALA A 183 16.89 -16.34 9.33
CA ALA A 183 15.92 -16.21 10.42
C ALA A 183 14.76 -15.29 10.01
N ILE A 184 15.04 -14.13 9.40
CA ILE A 184 13.99 -13.22 8.94
C ILE A 184 13.11 -13.86 7.86
N LEU A 185 13.70 -14.58 6.91
CA LEU A 185 12.94 -15.33 5.90
C LEU A 185 12.07 -16.42 6.52
N ALA A 186 12.58 -17.15 7.52
CA ALA A 186 11.81 -18.14 8.26
C ALA A 186 10.59 -17.51 8.96
N ALA A 187 10.78 -16.36 9.60
CA ALA A 187 9.69 -15.61 10.24
C ALA A 187 8.63 -15.11 9.25
N ILE A 188 9.05 -14.68 8.05
CA ILE A 188 8.10 -14.29 6.99
C ILE A 188 7.33 -15.52 6.50
N ASN A 189 8.04 -16.61 6.20
CA ASN A 189 7.45 -17.83 5.67
C ASN A 189 6.50 -18.51 6.69
N SER A 190 6.75 -18.38 8.00
CA SER A 190 5.84 -18.92 9.02
C SER A 190 4.48 -18.22 8.97
N VAL A 191 4.43 -16.92 8.71
CA VAL A 191 3.17 -16.17 8.54
C VAL A 191 2.53 -16.49 7.19
N MET A 192 3.34 -16.58 6.13
CA MET A 192 2.85 -16.93 4.80
C MET A 192 2.26 -18.35 4.74
N SER A 193 2.66 -19.26 5.63
CA SER A 193 2.06 -20.60 5.73
C SER A 193 0.57 -20.59 6.11
N GLN A 194 0.11 -19.53 6.78
CA GLN A 194 -1.30 -19.34 7.18
C GLN A 194 -2.15 -18.64 6.11
N LYS A 195 -1.53 -18.17 5.02
CA LYS A 195 -2.17 -17.38 3.95
C LYS A 195 -3.38 -18.08 3.34
N SER A 196 -3.29 -19.38 3.03
CA SER A 196 -4.40 -20.14 2.45
C SER A 196 -5.62 -20.21 3.37
N THR A 197 -5.38 -20.32 4.68
CA THR A 197 -6.44 -20.35 5.69
C THR A 197 -7.10 -18.99 5.85
N LEU A 198 -6.30 -17.91 5.89
CA LEU A 198 -6.80 -16.54 5.98
C LEU A 198 -7.59 -16.12 4.74
N ILE A 199 -7.10 -16.44 3.53
CA ILE A 199 -7.84 -16.20 2.28
C ILE A 199 -9.20 -16.89 2.33
N ARG A 200 -9.23 -18.18 2.71
CA ARG A 200 -10.49 -18.93 2.80
C ARG A 200 -11.46 -18.35 3.83
N GLN A 201 -10.98 -17.89 4.97
CA GLN A 201 -11.81 -17.26 6.00
C GLN A 201 -12.41 -15.93 5.52
N ILE A 202 -11.61 -15.10 4.85
CA ILE A 202 -12.08 -13.82 4.29
C ILE A 202 -13.11 -14.08 3.19
N THR A 203 -12.82 -14.97 2.25
CA THR A 203 -13.74 -15.35 1.18
C THR A 203 -15.06 -15.87 1.74
N SER A 204 -15.02 -16.78 2.70
CA SER A 204 -16.22 -17.36 3.33
C SER A 204 -17.05 -16.31 4.09
N ALA A 205 -16.41 -15.36 4.80
CA ALA A 205 -17.12 -14.28 5.48
C ALA A 205 -17.78 -13.32 4.48
N MET A 206 -17.10 -12.99 3.38
CA MET A 206 -17.67 -12.12 2.35
C MET A 206 -18.82 -12.80 1.59
N GLU A 207 -18.73 -14.10 1.32
CA GLU A 207 -19.83 -14.90 0.74
C GLU A 207 -21.06 -14.93 1.64
N MET A 208 -20.87 -14.99 2.96
CA MET A 208 -21.96 -15.00 3.94
C MET A 208 -22.71 -13.66 4.01
N GLU A 209 -21.99 -12.54 3.90
CA GLU A 209 -22.59 -11.18 3.86
C GLU A 209 -23.29 -10.88 2.52
N LEU A 210 -22.85 -11.52 1.43
CA LEU A 210 -23.47 -11.40 0.10
C LEU A 210 -24.61 -12.40 -0.12
N ALA A 211 -24.90 -13.26 0.86
CA ALA A 211 -26.03 -14.16 0.80
C ALA A 211 -27.36 -13.37 0.84
N PRO A 212 -28.42 -13.85 0.15
CA PRO A 212 -29.73 -13.23 0.24
C PRO A 212 -30.19 -13.15 1.70
N VAL A 213 -30.70 -11.99 2.11
CA VAL A 213 -31.23 -11.76 3.46
C VAL A 213 -32.32 -12.80 3.76
N PRO A 214 -32.19 -13.64 4.80
CA PRO A 214 -33.25 -14.55 5.21
C PRO A 214 -34.45 -13.72 5.69
N GLY A 215 -35.51 -13.65 4.91
CA GLY A 215 -36.73 -12.92 5.31
C GLY A 215 -37.60 -12.35 4.20
N GLU A 216 -37.22 -12.41 2.92
CA GLU A 216 -38.16 -12.07 1.85
C GLU A 216 -39.26 -13.14 1.74
N SER A 217 -40.51 -12.73 1.96
CA SER A 217 -41.67 -13.60 2.14
C SER A 217 -42.13 -14.35 0.87
N MET A 218 -41.52 -14.08 -0.29
CA MET A 218 -41.79 -14.78 -1.55
C MET A 218 -40.49 -15.03 -2.31
N SER A 219 -40.24 -16.28 -2.70
CA SER A 219 -39.11 -16.61 -3.57
C SER A 219 -39.36 -16.14 -5.02
N LEU A 220 -38.31 -16.00 -5.82
CA LEU A 220 -38.42 -15.71 -7.26
C LEU A 220 -39.38 -16.68 -7.97
N ALA A 221 -39.34 -17.97 -7.60
CA ALA A 221 -40.22 -19.00 -8.14
C ALA A 221 -41.69 -18.78 -7.76
N ASP A 222 -41.97 -18.24 -6.56
CA ASP A 222 -43.34 -17.91 -6.14
C ASP A 222 -43.89 -16.71 -6.92
N ILE A 223 -43.04 -15.73 -7.20
CA ILE A 223 -43.40 -14.56 -8.01
C ILE A 223 -43.70 -14.98 -9.46
N GLU A 224 -42.87 -15.83 -10.05
CA GLU A 224 -43.08 -16.34 -11.42
C GLU A 224 -44.34 -17.19 -11.53
N ARG A 225 -44.62 -18.04 -10.53
CA ARG A 225 -45.86 -18.80 -10.43
C ARG A 225 -47.09 -17.88 -10.37
N ARG A 226 -47.07 -16.86 -9.51
CA ARG A 226 -48.19 -15.91 -9.38
C ARG A 226 -48.41 -15.08 -10.65
N LEU A 227 -47.34 -14.67 -11.33
CA LEU A 227 -47.44 -14.01 -12.63
C LEU A 227 -48.07 -14.92 -13.69
N GLY A 228 -47.78 -16.23 -13.66
CA GLY A 228 -48.45 -17.24 -14.49
C GLY A 228 -49.95 -17.31 -14.22
N GLU A 229 -50.34 -17.42 -12.94
CA GLU A 229 -51.76 -17.44 -12.52
C GLU A 229 -52.51 -16.18 -12.98
N LEU A 230 -51.92 -15.00 -12.80
CA LEU A 230 -52.52 -13.73 -13.23
C LEU A 230 -52.67 -13.64 -14.75
N ASN A 231 -51.75 -14.23 -15.50
CA ASN A 231 -51.82 -14.27 -16.96
C ASN A 231 -52.95 -15.19 -17.46
N ASP A 232 -53.15 -16.34 -16.80
CA ASP A 232 -54.27 -17.23 -17.09
C ASP A 232 -55.62 -16.58 -16.76
N GLN A 233 -55.72 -15.91 -15.60
CA GLN A 233 -56.91 -15.12 -15.21
C GLN A 233 -57.22 -14.01 -16.21
N THR A 234 -56.19 -13.32 -16.73
CA THR A 234 -56.36 -12.30 -17.77
C THR A 234 -56.92 -12.91 -19.05
N ARG A 235 -56.42 -14.08 -19.48
CA ARG A 235 -56.90 -14.76 -20.70
C ARG A 235 -58.36 -15.19 -20.58
N GLU A 236 -58.74 -15.68 -19.40
CA GLU A 236 -60.10 -16.12 -19.10
C GLU A 236 -61.08 -14.93 -19.08
N LEU A 237 -60.73 -13.84 -18.38
CA LEU A 237 -61.53 -12.61 -18.34
C LEU A 237 -61.71 -11.96 -19.71
N VAL A 238 -60.68 -11.97 -20.56
CA VAL A 238 -60.79 -11.46 -21.94
C VAL A 238 -61.74 -12.33 -22.77
N ALA A 239 -61.67 -13.66 -22.64
CA ALA A 239 -62.55 -14.59 -23.34
C ALA A 239 -64.02 -14.52 -22.85
N GLU A 240 -64.24 -14.08 -21.62
CA GLU A 240 -65.57 -13.86 -21.04
C GLU A 240 -66.15 -12.49 -21.42
N SER A 241 -65.32 -11.45 -21.46
CA SER A 241 -65.72 -10.10 -21.92
C SER A 241 -66.20 -10.06 -23.38
N ALA A 242 -65.78 -11.03 -24.21
CA ALA A 242 -66.27 -11.19 -25.58
C ALA A 242 -67.72 -11.72 -25.65
N ARG A 243 -68.32 -12.13 -24.51
CA ARG A 243 -69.64 -12.79 -24.45
C ARG A 243 -70.70 -12.01 -23.66
N VAL A 244 -70.34 -10.93 -22.96
CA VAL A 244 -71.21 -10.22 -22.00
C VAL A 244 -71.28 -8.71 -22.33
N GLU A 245 -72.45 -8.08 -22.20
CA GLU A 245 -72.67 -6.65 -22.52
C GLU A 245 -72.14 -5.65 -21.46
N ASP A 246 -71.93 -6.09 -20.21
CA ASP A 246 -71.41 -5.22 -19.13
C ASP A 246 -69.87 -5.15 -19.13
N ALA A 247 -69.35 -4.32 -20.03
CA ALA A 247 -67.91 -4.09 -20.19
C ALA A 247 -67.25 -3.43 -18.95
N THR A 248 -68.01 -2.78 -18.07
CA THR A 248 -67.45 -1.95 -17.00
C THR A 248 -66.86 -2.77 -15.85
N ALA A 249 -67.53 -3.84 -15.42
CA ALA A 249 -67.03 -4.74 -14.37
C ALA A 249 -65.75 -5.50 -14.80
N CYS A 250 -65.70 -5.97 -16.05
CA CYS A 250 -64.51 -6.61 -16.63
C CYS A 250 -63.30 -5.67 -16.65
N THR A 251 -63.49 -4.37 -16.98
CA THR A 251 -62.38 -3.40 -17.01
C THR A 251 -61.78 -3.13 -15.63
N ALA A 252 -62.58 -3.16 -14.56
CA ALA A 252 -62.10 -2.97 -13.20
C ALA A 252 -61.26 -4.17 -12.70
N GLN A 253 -61.70 -5.40 -12.99
CA GLN A 253 -60.95 -6.62 -12.65
C GLN A 253 -59.64 -6.75 -13.44
N LEU A 254 -59.66 -6.44 -14.74
CA LEU A 254 -58.45 -6.39 -15.56
C LEU A 254 -57.45 -5.36 -15.02
N ARG A 255 -57.91 -4.18 -14.59
CA ARG A 255 -57.05 -3.16 -13.98
C ARG A 255 -56.40 -3.66 -12.67
N ALA A 256 -57.14 -4.38 -11.83
CA ALA A 256 -56.61 -4.93 -10.59
C ALA A 256 -55.51 -5.99 -10.84
N ILE A 257 -55.76 -6.91 -11.79
CA ILE A 257 -54.78 -7.92 -12.21
C ILE A 257 -53.53 -7.27 -12.81
N MET A 258 -53.71 -6.26 -13.67
CA MET A 258 -52.59 -5.52 -14.25
C MET A 258 -51.74 -4.80 -13.20
N ASN A 259 -52.38 -4.21 -12.17
CA ASN A 259 -51.66 -3.57 -11.06
C ASN A 259 -50.87 -4.58 -10.23
N GLU A 260 -51.46 -5.72 -9.89
CA GLU A 260 -50.78 -6.79 -9.16
C GLU A 260 -49.59 -7.34 -9.97
N ALA A 261 -49.78 -7.58 -11.27
CA ALA A 261 -48.73 -8.03 -12.17
C ALA A 261 -47.61 -7.00 -12.32
N ALA A 262 -47.92 -5.70 -12.32
CA ALA A 262 -46.90 -4.64 -12.36
C ALA A 262 -46.03 -4.66 -11.09
N ILE A 263 -46.65 -4.74 -9.91
CA ILE A 263 -45.94 -4.81 -8.62
C ILE A 263 -45.04 -6.06 -8.55
N LEU A 264 -45.54 -7.21 -8.99
CA LEU A 264 -44.77 -8.46 -8.99
C LEU A 264 -43.62 -8.44 -9.99
N LYS A 265 -43.79 -7.84 -11.17
CA LYS A 265 -42.71 -7.67 -12.16
C LYS A 265 -41.61 -6.75 -11.64
N GLU A 266 -41.95 -5.68 -10.94
CA GLU A 266 -40.98 -4.76 -10.36
C GLU A 266 -40.20 -5.41 -9.21
N LYS A 267 -40.88 -6.17 -8.34
CA LYS A 267 -40.22 -7.00 -7.32
C LYS A 267 -39.29 -8.05 -7.93
N ARG A 268 -39.71 -8.72 -9.00
CA ARG A 268 -38.88 -9.69 -9.74
C ARG A 268 -37.62 -9.02 -10.29
N ALA A 269 -37.74 -7.85 -10.91
CA ALA A 269 -36.61 -7.11 -11.45
C ALA A 269 -35.59 -6.75 -10.36
N LEU A 270 -36.06 -6.27 -9.20
CA LEU A 270 -35.20 -5.95 -8.06
C LEU A 270 -34.43 -7.16 -7.53
N ILE A 271 -35.13 -8.30 -7.33
CA ILE A 271 -34.52 -9.53 -6.81
C ILE A 271 -33.48 -10.07 -7.81
N GLU A 272 -33.78 -10.02 -9.11
CA GLU A 272 -32.88 -10.49 -10.16
C GLU A 272 -31.63 -9.60 -10.27
N GLU A 273 -31.79 -8.28 -10.21
CA GLU A 273 -30.68 -7.32 -10.19
C GLU A 273 -29.78 -7.52 -8.97
N GLN A 274 -30.38 -7.71 -7.79
CA GLN A 274 -29.64 -7.98 -6.55
C GLN A 274 -28.89 -9.31 -6.62
N ARG A 275 -29.50 -10.37 -7.18
CA ARG A 275 -28.83 -11.66 -7.42
C ARG A 275 -27.67 -11.54 -8.40
N GLN A 276 -27.85 -10.79 -9.49
CA GLN A 276 -26.81 -10.59 -10.49
C GLN A 276 -25.63 -9.79 -9.93
N SER A 277 -25.91 -8.73 -9.17
CA SER A 277 -24.91 -7.93 -8.45
C SER A 277 -24.13 -8.79 -7.45
N ASN A 278 -24.82 -9.59 -6.63
CA ASN A 278 -24.19 -10.48 -5.66
C ASN A 278 -23.35 -11.56 -6.36
N ALA A 279 -23.83 -12.16 -7.45
CA ALA A 279 -23.08 -13.13 -8.22
C ALA A 279 -21.80 -12.53 -8.84
N GLN A 280 -21.87 -11.28 -9.32
CA GLN A 280 -20.68 -10.57 -9.82
C GLN A 280 -19.70 -10.26 -8.68
N ALA A 281 -20.19 -9.87 -7.50
CA ALA A 281 -19.36 -9.63 -6.33
C ALA A 281 -18.66 -10.91 -5.86
N VAL A 282 -19.38 -12.04 -5.78
CA VAL A 282 -18.82 -13.36 -5.43
C VAL A 282 -17.71 -13.76 -6.40
N ARG A 283 -17.94 -13.66 -7.72
CA ARG A 283 -16.90 -13.97 -8.71
C ARG A 283 -15.64 -13.12 -8.54
N ARG A 284 -15.78 -11.82 -8.28
CA ARG A 284 -14.63 -10.93 -8.03
C ARG A 284 -13.85 -11.34 -6.78
N ILE A 285 -14.54 -11.80 -5.75
CA ILE A 285 -13.92 -12.29 -4.51
C ILE A 285 -13.17 -13.60 -4.79
N GLU A 286 -13.77 -14.53 -5.52
CA GLU A 286 -13.14 -15.79 -5.94
C GLU A 286 -11.88 -15.54 -6.78
N ASP A 287 -11.97 -14.64 -7.78
CA ASP A 287 -10.84 -14.26 -8.64
C ASP A 287 -9.69 -13.65 -7.81
N ALA A 288 -10.01 -12.75 -6.87
CA ALA A 288 -9.03 -12.15 -5.97
C ALA A 288 -8.40 -13.20 -5.05
N ALA A 289 -9.20 -14.14 -4.51
CA ALA A 289 -8.73 -15.23 -3.68
C ALA A 289 -7.80 -16.18 -4.45
N ALA A 290 -8.14 -16.52 -5.69
CA ALA A 290 -7.33 -17.35 -6.57
C ALA A 290 -5.99 -16.68 -6.92
N ALA A 291 -6.02 -15.39 -7.27
CA ALA A 291 -4.81 -14.60 -7.52
C ALA A 291 -3.90 -14.54 -6.29
N MET A 292 -4.49 -14.34 -5.10
CA MET A 292 -3.73 -14.40 -3.86
C MET A 292 -3.18 -15.82 -3.61
N ALA A 293 -3.94 -16.89 -3.84
CA ALA A 293 -3.48 -18.26 -3.62
C ALA A 293 -2.32 -18.67 -4.55
N GLN A 294 -2.31 -18.19 -5.79
CA GLN A 294 -1.25 -18.48 -6.77
C GLN A 294 0.07 -17.75 -6.49
N ALA A 295 0.05 -16.63 -5.77
CA ALA A 295 1.28 -15.94 -5.39
C ALA A 295 2.11 -16.82 -4.43
N SER A 296 3.41 -16.98 -4.72
CA SER A 296 4.31 -17.86 -3.96
C SER A 296 4.16 -17.65 -2.45
N THR A 297 4.00 -18.75 -1.73
CA THR A 297 3.88 -18.79 -0.26
C THR A 297 5.23 -18.90 0.44
N HIS A 298 6.31 -19.09 -0.34
CA HIS A 298 7.64 -19.33 0.18
C HIS A 298 8.68 -18.45 -0.49
N ILE A 299 9.42 -17.71 0.32
CA ILE A 299 10.52 -16.85 -0.09
C ILE A 299 11.81 -17.53 0.35
N SER A 300 12.56 -18.07 -0.62
CA SER A 300 13.83 -18.77 -0.38
C SER A 300 15.04 -17.84 -0.45
N GLU A 301 14.96 -16.78 -1.26
CA GLU A 301 16.08 -15.88 -1.53
C GLU A 301 15.88 -14.51 -0.87
N TRP A 302 16.99 -13.90 -0.47
CA TRP A 302 16.97 -12.55 0.09
C TRP A 302 16.82 -11.50 -1.02
N ASP A 303 15.63 -10.93 -1.14
CA ASP A 303 15.38 -9.79 -2.02
C ASP A 303 15.19 -8.51 -1.19
N GLU A 304 16.06 -7.52 -1.42
CA GLU A 304 16.04 -6.27 -0.66
C GLU A 304 14.73 -5.50 -0.82
N ALA A 305 14.09 -5.52 -2.00
CA ALA A 305 12.84 -4.81 -2.24
C ALA A 305 11.67 -5.49 -1.53
N LEU A 306 11.59 -6.82 -1.64
CA LEU A 306 10.58 -7.63 -0.97
C LEU A 306 10.66 -7.47 0.56
N ILE A 307 11.85 -7.54 1.13
CA ILE A 307 12.05 -7.33 2.58
C ILE A 307 11.62 -5.93 3.00
N ARG A 308 11.87 -4.89 2.19
CA ARG A 308 11.39 -3.52 2.50
C ARG A 308 9.86 -3.43 2.54
N GLN A 309 9.19 -4.19 1.67
CA GLN A 309 7.73 -4.23 1.57
C GLN A 309 7.09 -5.04 2.68
N LEU A 310 7.70 -6.16 3.10
CA LEU A 310 7.09 -7.06 4.07
C LEU A 310 7.48 -6.73 5.52
N VAL A 311 8.73 -6.33 5.75
CA VAL A 311 9.26 -6.11 7.09
C VAL A 311 9.22 -4.63 7.45
N ASP A 312 8.62 -4.33 8.59
CA ASP A 312 8.66 -3.00 9.18
C ASP A 312 9.95 -2.83 9.99
N THR A 313 10.10 -3.63 11.05
CA THR A 313 11.21 -3.53 12.01
C THR A 313 11.65 -4.92 12.45
N VAL A 314 12.94 -5.10 12.74
CA VAL A 314 13.50 -6.32 13.34
C VAL A 314 14.20 -5.93 14.64
N LYS A 315 13.70 -6.40 15.77
CA LYS A 315 14.32 -6.19 17.08
C LYS A 315 15.23 -7.36 17.42
N VAL A 316 16.49 -7.08 17.73
CA VAL A 316 17.46 -8.07 18.19
C VAL A 316 17.32 -8.24 19.69
N ASN A 317 16.82 -9.39 20.15
CA ASN A 317 16.65 -9.68 21.57
C ASN A 317 17.94 -10.26 22.17
N SER A 318 18.61 -11.17 21.45
CA SER A 318 19.86 -11.81 21.86
C SER A 318 20.65 -12.32 20.65
N ALA A 319 21.77 -13.00 20.89
CA ALA A 319 22.57 -13.63 19.82
C ALA A 319 21.83 -14.80 19.13
N GLU A 320 20.75 -15.29 19.72
CA GLU A 320 20.02 -16.47 19.24
C GLU A 320 18.55 -16.16 18.90
N LYS A 321 18.04 -14.98 19.28
CA LYS A 321 16.62 -14.63 19.16
C LYS A 321 16.42 -13.23 18.61
N ILE A 322 15.53 -13.14 17.63
CA ILE A 322 15.02 -11.89 17.06
C ILE A 322 13.50 -11.84 17.12
N THR A 323 12.97 -10.63 17.08
CA THR A 323 11.54 -10.35 16.90
C THR A 323 11.36 -9.59 15.59
N VAL A 324 10.61 -10.16 14.65
CA VAL A 324 10.30 -9.56 13.35
C VAL A 324 8.91 -8.95 13.41
N PHE A 325 8.81 -7.66 13.11
CA PHE A 325 7.56 -6.92 12.95
C PHE A 325 7.29 -6.78 11.46
N LEU A 326 6.23 -7.42 10.98
CA LEU A 326 5.78 -7.31 9.59
C LEU A 326 4.87 -6.09 9.41
N ARG A 327 4.88 -5.54 8.21
CA ARG A 327 3.88 -4.53 7.82
C ARG A 327 2.50 -5.17 7.90
N GLY A 328 1.57 -4.50 8.60
CA GLY A 328 0.26 -5.07 8.96
C GLY A 328 0.15 -5.51 10.43
N GLY A 329 1.21 -5.30 11.23
CA GLY A 329 1.13 -5.42 12.69
C GLY A 329 1.39 -6.82 13.24
N VAL A 330 1.71 -7.80 12.39
CA VAL A 330 2.06 -9.16 12.82
C VAL A 330 3.47 -9.16 13.42
N GLN A 331 3.61 -9.75 14.60
CA GLN A 331 4.87 -9.93 15.29
C GLN A 331 5.22 -11.42 15.36
N VAL A 332 6.46 -11.75 14.99
CA VAL A 332 6.97 -13.13 15.02
C VAL A 332 8.27 -13.16 15.80
N GLU A 333 8.32 -13.99 16.84
CA GLU A 333 9.58 -14.32 17.49
C GLU A 333 10.25 -15.49 16.77
N GLN A 334 11.54 -15.35 16.48
CA GLN A 334 12.27 -16.31 15.65
C GLN A 334 13.67 -16.57 16.20
N GLY A 335 14.05 -17.84 16.24
CA GLY A 335 15.41 -18.27 16.56
C GLY A 335 16.36 -18.13 15.37
N MET A 336 17.63 -17.83 15.63
CA MET A 336 18.70 -17.64 14.63
C MET A 336 19.61 -18.87 14.44
N ILE A 337 19.15 -20.07 14.82
CA ILE A 337 19.90 -21.33 14.82
C ILE A 337 20.23 -21.79 13.39
#